data_AF-A0A5J4T7I9-F1
#
_entry.id   AF-A0A5J4T7I9-F1
#
_cell.length_a   1.000
_cell.length_b   1.000
_cell.length_c   1.000
_cell.angle_alpha   90.00
_cell.angle_beta   90.00
_cell.angle_gamma   90.00
#
_symmetry.space_group_name_H-M   'P 1'
#
loop_
_entity.id
_entity.type
_entity.pdbx_description
1 polymer ?
#
loop_
_entity_poly.entity_id
_entity_poly.type
_entity_poly.pdbx_seq_one_letter_code
_entity_poly.pdbx_strand_id
1 'polypeptide(L)'
;MEAVAKALHPDSKEKRYHQDEIIKISKQLLVQVLELPFDSKSRKMTELLKTFDGLDITKYANIVSQKLKINQDIYYYDNEHKNYYRGLQVCYQQDTESLIIGDSDSKGVIQAQDNDKQEIKTIDILVVESIYEENKISHAFAIANKQALTGLKFCPHCNSKAFDPKDKNYSRDYEKHTIKCENNEGKIVKQVKLDYIQKPFVPHIMQNKTYQYLIANGRQHEFKPTQYFITYDLETVPKIVNKKFGKSSYQMYELFPLSVASTIRNKQGIKKIFFSQQDGDDFIVQWLNQLFKEAEQVNADNQYITEACTIDTTIPYSMEVPIVGFNSSRFDISLIISQMQ
;
A
#
# COMPACT_ATOMS: atom_id res chain seq x y z
N MET A 1 7.74 21.12 -7.86
CA MET A 1 9.20 21.02 -8.06
C MET A 1 10.00 22.16 -7.44
N GLU A 2 9.52 23.40 -7.45
CA GLU A 2 10.22 24.52 -6.82
C GLU A 2 10.45 24.33 -5.31
N ALA A 3 9.42 23.88 -4.57
CA ALA A 3 9.56 23.52 -3.16
C ALA A 3 10.64 22.46 -2.91
N VAL A 4 10.70 21.42 -3.76
CA VAL A 4 11.75 20.39 -3.70
C VAL A 4 13.12 21.00 -3.95
N ALA A 5 13.26 21.85 -4.96
CA ALA A 5 14.52 22.54 -5.27
C ALA A 5 14.99 23.39 -4.08
N LYS A 6 14.10 24.18 -3.47
CA LYS A 6 14.41 25.02 -2.32
C LYS A 6 14.75 24.20 -1.06
N ALA A 7 14.08 23.08 -0.83
CA ALA A 7 14.40 22.20 0.30
C ALA A 7 15.74 21.46 0.13
N LEU A 8 16.11 21.13 -1.12
CA LEU A 8 17.41 20.55 -1.43
C LEU A 8 18.55 21.58 -1.37
N HIS A 9 18.25 22.85 -1.63
CA HIS A 9 19.21 23.96 -1.66
C HIS A 9 18.78 25.06 -0.67
N PRO A 10 18.79 24.77 0.65
CA PRO A 10 18.42 25.75 1.66
C PRO A 10 19.46 26.86 1.71
N ASP A 11 19.02 28.07 2.05
CA ASP A 11 19.93 29.19 2.26
C ASP A 11 20.75 28.96 3.52
N SER A 12 22.05 29.19 3.44
CA SER A 12 22.98 29.14 4.57
C SER A 12 23.64 30.51 4.78
N LYS A 13 24.42 30.64 5.85
CA LYS A 13 25.26 31.84 6.08
C LYS A 13 26.31 32.01 4.97
N GLU A 14 26.71 30.92 4.34
CA GLU A 14 27.78 30.86 3.33
C GLU A 14 27.25 30.99 1.90
N LYS A 15 26.01 30.54 1.65
CA LYS A 15 25.41 30.55 0.32
C LYS A 15 23.92 30.82 0.38
N ARG A 16 23.46 31.85 -0.34
CA ARG A 16 22.04 32.15 -0.56
C ARG A 16 21.72 31.91 -2.03
N TYR A 17 20.61 31.24 -2.28
CA TYR A 17 20.15 30.99 -3.65
C TYR A 17 19.15 32.06 -4.05
N HIS A 18 19.46 32.77 -5.13
CA HIS A 18 18.50 33.70 -5.72
C HIS A 18 17.31 32.95 -6.31
N GLN A 19 16.16 33.62 -6.40
CA GLN A 19 14.93 33.01 -6.89
C GLN A 19 15.11 32.42 -8.30
N ASP A 20 15.83 33.13 -9.18
CA ASP A 20 16.12 32.65 -10.54
C ASP A 20 16.97 31.37 -10.57
N GLU A 21 17.87 31.18 -9.59
CA GLU A 21 18.66 29.97 -9.46
C GLU A 21 17.80 28.79 -9.02
N ILE A 22 16.89 29.01 -8.05
CA ILE A 22 15.94 28.00 -7.61
C ILE A 22 14.99 27.61 -8.75
N ILE A 23 14.51 28.57 -9.54
CA ILE A 23 13.69 28.32 -10.73
C ILE A 23 14.48 27.48 -11.73
N LYS A 24 15.74 27.81 -12.01
CA LYS A 24 16.60 27.05 -12.91
C LYS A 24 16.81 25.60 -12.43
N ILE A 25 17.09 25.40 -11.14
CA ILE A 25 17.23 24.06 -10.54
C ILE A 25 15.90 23.31 -10.62
N SER A 26 14.77 23.97 -10.34
CA SER A 26 13.45 23.35 -10.39
C SER A 26 13.10 22.81 -11.79
N LYS A 27 13.48 23.54 -12.85
CA LYS A 27 13.33 23.09 -14.25
C LYS A 27 14.20 21.87 -14.53
N GLN A 28 15.43 21.83 -14.01
CA GLN A 28 16.31 20.66 -14.16
C GLN A 28 15.73 19.43 -13.46
N LEU A 29 15.24 19.58 -12.23
CA LEU A 29 14.59 18.49 -11.50
C LEU A 29 13.31 18.04 -12.21
N LEU A 30 12.55 18.95 -12.82
CA LEU A 30 11.34 18.62 -13.58
C LEU A 30 11.68 17.74 -14.80
N VAL A 31 12.74 18.06 -15.56
CA VAL A 31 13.23 17.22 -16.66
C VAL A 31 13.58 15.81 -16.18
N GLN A 32 14.30 15.70 -15.07
CA GLN A 32 14.68 14.41 -14.49
C GLN A 32 13.46 13.60 -14.05
N VAL A 33 12.54 14.23 -13.30
CA VAL A 33 11.35 13.56 -12.75
C VAL A 33 10.40 13.09 -13.85
N LEU A 34 10.20 13.91 -14.89
CA LEU A 34 9.30 13.61 -16.00
C LEU A 34 9.97 12.89 -17.18
N GLU A 35 11.29 12.63 -17.13
CA GLU A 35 12.04 12.03 -18.25
C GLU A 35 11.83 12.78 -19.58
N LEU A 36 11.84 14.10 -19.53
CA LEU A 36 11.59 14.91 -20.73
C LEU A 36 12.73 14.72 -21.74
N PRO A 37 12.44 14.55 -23.04
CA PRO A 37 13.45 14.30 -24.08
C PRO A 37 14.21 15.58 -24.49
N PHE A 38 14.16 16.63 -23.68
CA PHE A 38 14.76 17.93 -23.95
C PHE A 38 15.28 18.57 -22.67
N ASP A 39 16.23 19.49 -22.81
CA ASP A 39 16.88 20.13 -21.68
C ASP A 39 16.04 21.23 -21.01
N SER A 40 16.39 21.56 -19.77
CA SER A 40 15.73 22.58 -18.94
C SER A 40 15.82 24.03 -19.46
N LYS A 41 16.73 24.32 -20.39
CA LYS A 41 16.95 25.65 -21.00
C LYS A 41 16.31 25.78 -22.39
N SER A 42 15.80 24.68 -22.94
CA SER A 42 15.26 24.62 -24.28
C SER A 42 14.00 25.47 -24.44
N ARG A 43 13.73 25.92 -25.67
CA ARG A 43 12.45 26.59 -26.02
C ARG A 43 11.24 25.69 -25.72
N LYS A 44 11.40 24.37 -25.92
CA LYS A 44 10.38 23.35 -25.60
C LYS A 44 9.98 23.36 -24.13
N MET A 45 10.93 23.56 -23.20
CA MET A 45 10.61 23.72 -21.78
C MET A 45 9.74 24.95 -21.52
N THR A 46 10.01 26.06 -22.20
CA THR A 46 9.21 27.29 -22.05
C THR A 46 7.80 27.11 -22.62
N GLU A 47 7.66 26.37 -23.71
CA GLU A 47 6.36 26.03 -24.29
C GLU A 47 5.56 25.09 -23.38
N LEU A 48 6.21 24.06 -22.82
CA LEU A 48 5.59 23.16 -21.84
C LEU A 48 5.05 23.94 -20.64
N LEU A 49 5.86 24.82 -20.04
CA LEU A 49 5.47 25.57 -18.83
C LEU A 49 4.29 26.53 -19.04
N LYS A 50 3.95 26.90 -20.29
CA LYS A 50 2.76 27.71 -20.58
C LYS A 50 1.46 26.93 -20.44
N THR A 51 1.50 25.61 -20.65
CA THR A 51 0.35 24.71 -20.60
C THR A 51 0.47 23.69 -19.47
N PHE A 52 1.37 23.92 -18.51
CA PHE A 52 1.68 22.94 -17.47
C PHE A 52 0.80 23.19 -16.24
N ASP A 53 -0.13 22.27 -16.01
CA ASP A 53 -1.11 22.36 -14.91
C ASP A 53 -0.53 21.95 -13.53
N GLY A 54 0.75 21.57 -13.48
CA GLY A 54 1.44 21.17 -12.25
C GLY A 54 1.65 19.67 -12.11
N LEU A 55 1.96 19.24 -10.89
CA LEU A 55 2.15 17.82 -10.54
C LEU A 55 1.16 17.43 -9.45
N ASP A 56 0.43 16.34 -9.67
CA ASP A 56 -0.37 15.70 -8.63
C ASP A 56 0.55 15.11 -7.55
N ILE A 57 0.43 15.62 -6.33
CA ILE A 57 1.32 15.20 -5.24
C ILE A 57 1.14 13.73 -4.86
N THR A 58 -0.08 13.20 -4.95
CA THR A 58 -0.37 11.79 -4.59
C THR A 58 0.30 10.83 -5.58
N LYS A 59 0.37 11.22 -6.85
CA LYS A 59 1.01 10.45 -7.92
C LYS A 59 2.53 10.64 -7.95
N TYR A 60 2.99 11.89 -7.88
CA TYR A 60 4.38 12.24 -8.15
C TYR A 60 5.29 12.21 -6.91
N ALA A 61 4.77 12.21 -5.68
CA ALA A 61 5.63 12.14 -4.49
C ALA A 61 6.54 10.90 -4.52
N ASN A 62 6.00 9.72 -4.84
CA ASN A 62 6.78 8.50 -5.00
C ASN A 62 7.84 8.63 -6.10
N ILE A 63 7.45 9.08 -7.29
CA ILE A 63 8.35 9.23 -8.44
C ILE A 63 9.50 10.19 -8.13
N VAL A 64 9.19 11.32 -7.49
CA VAL A 64 10.18 12.33 -7.06
C VAL A 64 11.15 11.72 -6.05
N SER A 65 10.66 11.01 -5.04
CA SER A 65 11.50 10.36 -4.03
C SER A 65 12.45 9.33 -4.64
N GLN A 66 11.95 8.49 -5.56
CA GLN A 66 12.77 7.49 -6.23
C GLN A 66 13.82 8.11 -7.15
N LYS A 67 13.42 9.03 -8.03
CA LYS A 67 14.33 9.62 -9.02
C LYS A 67 15.37 10.55 -8.44
N LEU A 68 15.02 11.27 -7.37
CA LEU A 68 15.94 12.22 -6.71
C LEU A 68 16.69 11.60 -5.54
N LYS A 69 16.39 10.36 -5.15
CA LYS A 69 16.98 9.67 -3.99
C LYS A 69 16.83 10.46 -2.68
N ILE A 70 15.59 10.87 -2.39
CA ILE A 70 15.24 11.69 -1.22
C ILE A 70 14.04 11.13 -0.48
N ASN A 71 13.98 11.39 0.83
CA ASN A 71 12.77 11.19 1.62
C ASN A 71 11.95 12.49 1.67
N GLN A 72 10.63 12.39 1.65
CA GLN A 72 9.71 13.51 1.68
C GLN A 72 8.72 13.33 2.83
N ASP A 73 8.72 14.28 3.76
CA ASP A 73 7.67 14.47 4.75
C ASP A 73 6.74 15.59 4.26
N ILE A 74 5.48 15.25 3.94
CA ILE A 74 4.50 16.19 3.40
C ILE A 74 3.47 16.54 4.47
N TYR A 75 3.34 17.83 4.72
CA TYR A 75 2.45 18.43 5.71
C TYR A 75 1.29 19.13 5.03
N TYR A 76 0.16 19.16 5.72
CA TYR A 76 -1.05 19.84 5.31
C TYR A 76 -1.54 20.74 6.44
N TYR A 77 -2.35 21.72 6.08
CA TYR A 77 -3.04 22.58 7.05
C TYR A 77 -4.49 22.11 7.19
N ASP A 78 -4.89 21.81 8.41
CA ASP A 78 -6.27 21.56 8.76
C ASP A 78 -6.96 22.88 9.11
N ASN A 79 -7.91 23.30 8.26
CA ASN A 79 -8.70 24.51 8.49
C ASN A 79 -9.65 24.40 9.69
N GLU A 80 -10.15 23.20 9.99
CA GLU A 80 -11.10 22.95 11.08
C GLU A 80 -10.40 23.02 12.43
N HIS A 81 -9.29 22.28 12.57
CA HIS A 81 -8.53 22.19 13.81
C HIS A 81 -7.43 23.26 13.93
N LYS A 82 -7.25 24.08 12.88
CA LYS A 82 -6.26 25.17 12.78
C LYS A 82 -4.84 24.72 13.11
N ASN A 83 -4.45 23.55 12.64
CA ASN A 83 -3.14 22.97 12.93
C ASN A 83 -2.46 22.41 11.67
N TYR A 84 -1.16 22.23 11.75
CA TYR A 84 -0.38 21.57 10.71
C TYR A 84 -0.12 20.12 11.12
N TYR A 85 -0.34 19.19 10.20
CA TYR A 85 -0.10 17.77 10.45
C TYR A 85 0.64 17.14 9.28
N ARG A 86 1.38 16.05 9.55
CA ARG A 86 2.05 15.27 8.52
C ARG A 86 1.06 14.28 7.92
N GLY A 87 0.65 14.51 6.67
CA GLY A 87 -0.36 13.68 5.99
C GLY A 87 0.25 12.55 5.15
N LEU A 88 1.45 12.75 4.60
CA LEU A 88 2.12 11.75 3.78
C LEU A 88 3.62 11.71 4.09
N GLN A 89 4.17 10.50 4.16
CA GLN A 89 5.61 10.26 4.26
C GLN A 89 6.01 9.30 3.13
N VAL A 90 6.97 9.71 2.32
CA VAL A 90 7.51 8.92 1.21
C VAL A 90 9.01 8.78 1.41
N CYS A 91 9.47 7.53 1.47
CA CYS A 91 10.90 7.24 1.59
C CYS A 91 11.44 6.72 0.27
N TYR A 92 12.67 7.11 -0.06
CA TYR A 92 13.44 6.44 -1.11
C TYR A 92 13.59 4.96 -0.76
N GLN A 93 13.31 4.08 -1.71
CA GLN A 93 13.51 2.65 -1.56
C GLN A 93 14.69 2.30 -2.46
N GLN A 94 15.79 1.83 -1.87
CA GLN A 94 16.84 1.24 -2.69
C GLN A 94 16.26 -0.02 -3.33
N ASP A 95 16.37 -0.13 -4.65
CA ASP A 95 16.08 -1.38 -5.36
C ASP A 95 17.05 -2.45 -4.87
N THR A 96 16.70 -3.10 -3.77
CA THR A 96 17.22 -4.44 -3.48
C THR A 96 16.48 -5.38 -4.41
N GLU A 97 17.02 -5.56 -5.61
CA GLU A 97 16.77 -6.79 -6.35
C GLU A 97 17.06 -7.96 -5.40
N SER A 98 16.10 -8.88 -5.29
CA SER A 98 16.05 -10.06 -4.42
C SER A 98 15.66 -9.86 -2.95
N LEU A 99 14.38 -10.13 -2.64
CA LEU A 99 13.97 -11.22 -1.73
C LEU A 99 12.44 -11.27 -1.61
N ILE A 100 11.82 -12.12 -2.43
CA ILE A 100 10.57 -12.78 -2.05
C ILE A 100 10.95 -14.06 -1.28
N ILE A 101 10.16 -14.31 -0.23
CA ILE A 101 9.89 -15.56 0.51
C ILE A 101 10.83 -15.90 1.69
N GLY A 102 10.21 -16.11 2.87
CA GLY A 102 10.71 -17.08 3.84
C GLY A 102 10.32 -16.82 5.30
N ASP A 103 9.24 -17.45 5.75
CA ASP A 103 8.97 -17.93 7.11
C ASP A 103 9.28 -17.07 8.35
N SER A 104 8.21 -16.86 9.12
CA SER A 104 8.27 -16.81 10.58
C SER A 104 8.96 -18.06 11.11
N ASP A 105 10.26 -17.97 11.37
CA ASP A 105 11.00 -18.69 12.44
C ASP A 105 12.52 -18.77 12.20
N SER A 106 13.09 -17.88 11.38
CA SER A 106 14.55 -17.78 11.25
C SER A 106 15.06 -16.47 11.85
N LYS A 107 15.66 -16.56 13.06
CA LYS A 107 16.56 -15.53 13.61
C LYS A 107 17.83 -15.47 12.73
N GLY A 108 17.74 -14.80 11.59
CA GLY A 108 18.88 -14.50 10.73
C GLY A 108 19.29 -13.04 10.90
N VAL A 109 20.40 -12.79 11.59
CA VAL A 109 21.09 -11.50 11.56
C VAL A 109 21.63 -11.30 10.14
N ILE A 110 21.12 -10.31 9.41
CA ILE A 110 21.67 -9.93 8.11
C ILE A 110 22.61 -8.75 8.36
N GLN A 111 23.91 -9.02 8.32
CA GLN A 111 24.94 -8.00 8.14
C GLN A 111 24.86 -7.51 6.69
N ALA A 112 24.37 -6.30 6.49
CA ALA A 112 24.54 -5.59 5.22
C ALA A 112 26.04 -5.29 5.07
N GLN A 113 26.64 -5.80 3.99
CA GLN A 113 28.01 -5.50 3.62
C GLN A 113 28.15 -4.01 3.32
N ASP A 114 29.26 -3.44 3.78
CA ASP A 114 29.67 -2.05 3.60
C ASP A 114 29.63 -1.64 2.12
N ASN A 115 28.59 -0.91 1.74
CA ASN A 115 28.59 -0.03 0.57
C ASN A 115 28.21 1.35 1.08
N ASP A 116 29.05 2.34 0.80
CA ASP A 116 28.96 3.76 1.17
C ASP A 116 27.56 4.20 1.64
N LYS A 117 27.40 4.42 2.96
CA LYS A 117 26.17 5.00 3.54
C LYS A 117 26.02 6.43 3.05
N GLN A 118 25.49 6.60 1.85
CA GLN A 118 25.03 7.88 1.37
C GLN A 118 23.82 8.27 2.22
N GLU A 119 23.99 9.28 3.08
CA GLU A 119 22.91 9.77 3.94
C GLU A 119 21.78 10.30 3.06
N ILE A 120 20.66 9.56 3.01
CA ILE A 120 19.50 9.95 2.20
C ILE A 120 18.88 11.19 2.84
N LYS A 121 18.92 12.31 2.11
CA LYS A 121 18.38 13.58 2.59
C LYS A 121 16.86 13.49 2.72
N THR A 122 16.35 13.92 3.86
CA THR A 122 14.90 14.10 4.10
C THR A 122 14.53 15.56 3.92
N ILE A 123 13.49 15.83 3.15
CA ILE A 123 12.93 17.17 2.96
C ILE A 123 11.52 17.26 3.51
N ASP A 124 11.17 18.42 4.06
CA ASP A 124 9.85 18.71 4.61
C ASP A 124 9.13 19.69 3.65
N ILE A 125 7.92 19.33 3.20
CA ILE A 125 7.11 20.12 2.25
C ILE A 125 5.74 20.41 2.87
N LEU A 126 5.28 21.67 2.80
CA LEU A 126 3.92 22.05 3.17
C LEU A 126 3.07 22.20 1.91
N VAL A 127 1.90 21.57 1.90
CA VAL A 127 0.87 21.77 0.88
C VAL A 127 -0.27 22.57 1.48
N VAL A 128 -0.67 23.63 0.78
CA VAL A 128 -1.79 24.48 1.15
C VAL A 128 -2.74 24.55 -0.02
N GLU A 129 -4.03 24.27 0.23
CA GLU A 129 -5.08 24.41 -0.76
C GLU A 129 -5.74 25.77 -0.63
N SER A 130 -5.99 26.41 -1.77
CA SER A 130 -6.74 27.65 -1.89
C SER A 130 -7.83 27.49 -2.96
N ILE A 131 -8.90 28.26 -2.87
CA ILE A 131 -9.95 28.28 -3.89
C ILE A 131 -9.83 29.62 -4.61
N TYR A 132 -9.65 29.56 -5.92
CA TYR A 132 -9.63 30.73 -6.79
C TYR A 132 -10.54 30.46 -7.99
N GLU A 133 -11.55 31.31 -8.20
CA GLU A 133 -12.51 31.19 -9.31
C GLU A 133 -13.11 29.77 -9.44
N GLU A 134 -13.61 29.23 -8.33
CA GLU A 134 -14.18 27.87 -8.21
C GLU A 134 -13.20 26.70 -8.44
N ASN A 135 -11.95 26.99 -8.79
CA ASN A 135 -10.89 26.00 -8.92
C ASN A 135 -10.11 25.85 -7.62
N LYS A 136 -9.86 24.60 -7.22
CA LYS A 136 -8.93 24.28 -6.12
C LYS A 136 -7.49 24.36 -6.64
N ILE A 137 -6.72 25.27 -6.09
CA ILE A 137 -5.30 25.45 -6.39
C ILE A 137 -4.48 25.02 -5.19
N SER A 138 -3.57 24.06 -5.40
CA SER A 138 -2.64 23.59 -4.38
C SER A 138 -1.27 24.26 -4.54
N HIS A 139 -0.79 24.88 -3.48
CA HIS A 139 0.55 25.44 -3.40
C HIS A 139 1.45 24.54 -2.55
N ALA A 140 2.71 24.38 -2.97
CA ALA A 140 3.72 23.62 -2.23
C ALA A 140 4.86 24.54 -1.79
N PHE A 141 5.25 24.45 -0.52
CA PHE A 141 6.32 25.26 0.09
C PHE A 141 7.36 24.36 0.74
N ALA A 142 8.63 24.77 0.66
CA ALA A 142 9.69 24.12 1.44
C ALA A 142 9.60 24.56 2.91
N ILE A 143 9.65 23.60 3.85
CA ILE A 143 9.63 23.89 5.28
C ILE A 143 11.08 23.96 5.77
N ALA A 144 11.51 25.14 6.23
CA ALA A 144 12.83 25.31 6.84
C ALA A 144 12.89 24.83 8.29
N ASN A 145 11.79 24.97 9.04
CA ASN A 145 11.70 24.55 10.44
C ASN A 145 10.33 23.92 10.74
N LYS A 146 10.28 22.59 10.71
CA LYS A 146 9.04 21.84 10.98
C LYS A 146 8.54 21.95 12.41
N GLN A 147 9.43 22.14 13.39
CA GLN A 147 9.04 22.30 14.80
C GLN A 147 8.33 23.62 15.02
N ALA A 148 8.79 24.70 14.37
CA ALA A 148 8.11 25.99 14.41
C ALA A 148 6.74 25.93 13.70
N LEU A 149 6.63 25.18 12.60
CA LEU A 149 5.39 25.03 11.86
C LEU A 149 4.32 24.26 12.68
N THR A 150 4.66 23.10 13.23
CA THR A 150 3.68 22.25 13.93
C THR A 150 3.52 22.61 15.40
N GLY A 151 4.46 23.35 15.99
CA GLY A 151 4.55 23.56 17.43
C GLY A 151 4.95 22.31 18.22
N LEU A 152 5.27 21.21 17.55
CA LEU A 152 5.62 19.93 18.16
C LEU A 152 7.14 19.71 18.18
N LYS A 153 7.64 19.07 19.23
CA LYS A 153 9.02 18.60 19.30
C LYS A 153 9.12 17.19 18.71
N PHE A 154 9.95 17.03 17.69
CA PHE A 154 10.23 15.72 17.10
C PHE A 154 11.45 15.08 17.78
N CYS A 155 11.42 13.76 17.95
CA CYS A 155 12.58 13.00 18.41
C CYS A 155 13.73 13.11 17.39
N PRO A 156 14.96 13.45 17.82
CA PRO A 156 16.09 13.63 16.91
C PRO A 156 16.58 12.33 16.27
N HIS A 157 16.32 11.17 16.89
CA HIS A 157 16.81 9.87 16.40
C HIS A 157 15.91 9.25 15.35
N CYS A 158 14.59 9.21 15.56
CA CYS A 158 13.66 8.59 14.59
C CYS A 158 12.97 9.60 13.66
N ASN A 159 13.00 10.90 13.97
CA ASN A 159 12.26 11.97 13.27
C ASN A 159 10.76 11.69 13.02
N SER A 160 10.21 10.70 13.71
CA SER A 160 8.88 10.15 13.46
C SER A 160 7.93 10.41 14.62
N LYS A 161 8.43 10.28 15.86
CA LYS A 161 7.64 10.57 17.06
C LYS A 161 7.68 12.07 17.35
N ALA A 162 6.49 12.66 17.45
CA ALA A 162 6.29 14.04 17.86
C ALA A 162 5.69 14.10 19.28
N PHE A 163 6.01 15.16 20.00
CA PHE A 163 5.57 15.45 21.36
C PHE A 163 5.09 16.89 21.42
N ASP A 164 3.98 17.14 22.13
CA ASP A 164 3.51 18.49 22.41
C ASP A 164 4.28 19.06 23.61
N PRO A 165 5.08 20.14 23.44
CA PRO A 165 5.76 20.79 24.55
C PRO A 165 4.83 21.34 25.64
N LYS A 166 3.53 21.50 25.35
CA LYS A 166 2.52 21.96 26.30
C LYS A 166 1.96 20.84 27.20
N ASP A 167 2.24 19.58 26.90
CA ASP A 167 1.76 18.44 27.70
C ASP A 167 2.46 18.43 29.08
N LYS A 168 1.68 18.20 30.15
CA LYS A 168 2.19 18.08 31.52
C LYS A 168 3.24 16.97 31.67
N ASN A 169 3.13 15.91 30.88
CA ASN A 169 4.04 14.76 30.88
C ASN A 169 5.14 14.86 29.84
N TYR A 170 5.23 15.96 29.08
CA TYR A 170 6.16 16.14 27.96
C TYR A 170 7.58 15.72 28.33
N SER A 171 8.13 16.27 29.42
CA SER A 171 9.53 16.04 29.82
C SER A 171 9.84 14.55 30.01
N ARG A 172 9.00 13.86 30.81
CA ARG A 172 9.14 12.43 31.11
C ARG A 172 9.01 11.58 29.85
N ASP A 173 8.00 11.84 29.03
CA ASP A 173 7.68 10.99 27.88
C ASP A 173 8.68 11.21 26.73
N TYR A 174 9.13 12.45 26.53
CA TYR A 174 10.18 12.81 25.58
C TYR A 174 11.52 12.17 25.95
N GLU A 175 11.94 12.27 27.20
CA GLU A 175 13.19 11.68 27.70
C GLU A 175 13.16 10.16 27.60
N LYS A 176 12.10 9.52 28.11
CA LYS A 176 11.91 8.07 28.06
C LYS A 176 11.94 7.55 26.62
N HIS A 177 11.30 8.26 25.69
CA HIS A 177 11.35 7.89 24.28
C HIS A 177 12.74 8.11 23.68
N THR A 178 13.39 9.24 23.94
CA THR A 178 14.70 9.59 23.36
C THR A 178 15.73 8.54 23.74
N ILE A 179 15.85 8.19 25.02
CA ILE A 179 16.77 7.14 25.50
C ILE A 179 16.47 5.80 24.83
N LYS A 180 15.18 5.41 24.78
CA LYS A 180 14.78 4.15 24.14
C LYS A 180 15.08 4.18 22.63
N CYS A 181 14.89 5.32 21.97
CA CYS A 181 15.06 5.46 20.54
C CYS A 181 16.54 5.49 20.15
N GLU A 182 17.37 6.14 20.94
CA GLU A 182 18.83 6.13 20.82
C GLU A 182 19.39 4.71 20.93
N ASN A 183 18.98 3.95 21.95
CA ASN A 183 19.37 2.55 22.12
C ASN A 183 18.93 1.64 20.95
N ASN A 184 17.93 2.05 20.17
CA ASN A 184 17.45 1.33 18.99
C ASN A 184 18.00 1.92 17.67
N GLU A 185 19.01 2.79 17.73
CA GLU A 185 19.61 3.46 16.56
C GLU A 185 18.57 4.22 15.71
N GLY A 186 17.55 4.82 16.34
CA GLY A 186 16.47 5.50 15.62
C GLY A 186 15.46 4.56 14.93
N LYS A 187 15.68 3.24 14.94
CA LYS A 187 14.79 2.26 14.33
C LYS A 187 13.56 2.02 15.19
N ILE A 188 12.39 2.01 14.56
CA ILE A 188 11.13 1.68 15.23
C ILE A 188 11.06 0.17 15.43
N VAL A 189 11.41 -0.29 16.64
CA VAL A 189 11.22 -1.69 17.03
C VAL A 189 9.75 -1.92 17.36
N LYS A 190 8.99 -2.44 16.39
CA LYS A 190 7.63 -2.93 16.60
C LYS A 190 7.71 -4.27 17.32
N GLN A 191 7.57 -4.25 18.65
CA GLN A 191 7.34 -5.49 19.39
C GLN A 191 5.87 -5.88 19.24
N VAL A 192 5.63 -7.13 18.81
CA VAL A 192 4.29 -7.71 18.83
C VAL A 192 3.87 -7.80 20.29
N LYS A 193 3.03 -6.86 20.73
CA LYS A 193 2.29 -7.00 21.98
C LYS A 193 1.09 -7.87 21.66
N LEU A 194 1.13 -9.10 22.13
CA LEU A 194 -0.07 -9.91 22.23
C LEU A 194 -0.98 -9.25 23.28
N ASP A 195 -2.28 -9.20 22.98
CA ASP A 195 -3.26 -8.78 23.98
C ASP A 195 -3.11 -9.69 25.21
N TYR A 196 -3.14 -9.09 26.41
CA TYR A 196 -3.01 -9.83 27.68
C TYR A 196 -4.15 -10.85 27.85
N ILE A 197 -5.29 -10.59 27.20
CA ILE A 197 -6.44 -11.46 27.17
C ILE A 197 -6.36 -12.31 25.90
N GLN A 198 -6.40 -13.63 26.06
CA GLN A 198 -6.66 -14.54 24.95
C GLN A 198 -8.06 -14.22 24.40
N LYS A 199 -8.13 -13.46 23.31
CA LYS A 199 -9.36 -13.37 22.53
C LYS A 199 -9.62 -14.78 21.99
N PRO A 200 -10.78 -15.39 22.28
CA PRO A 200 -11.10 -16.66 21.66
C PRO A 200 -11.05 -16.44 20.14
N PHE A 201 -10.19 -17.20 19.45
CA PHE A 201 -10.06 -17.12 18.00
C PHE A 201 -11.28 -17.78 17.38
N VAL A 202 -12.32 -16.97 17.21
CA VAL A 202 -13.59 -17.40 16.61
C VAL A 202 -13.81 -16.62 15.32
N PRO A 203 -12.97 -16.83 14.29
CA PRO A 203 -13.02 -16.05 13.05
C PRO A 203 -14.38 -16.11 12.38
N HIS A 204 -15.07 -17.25 12.48
CA HIS A 204 -16.44 -17.41 11.97
C HIS A 204 -17.47 -16.49 12.65
N ILE A 205 -17.20 -16.02 13.87
CA ILE A 205 -18.02 -15.02 14.57
C ILE A 205 -17.52 -13.61 14.29
N MET A 206 -16.21 -13.38 14.41
CA MET A 206 -15.62 -12.03 14.32
C MET A 206 -15.48 -11.49 12.89
N GLN A 207 -15.60 -12.33 11.86
CA GLN A 207 -15.55 -11.91 10.46
C GLN A 207 -16.92 -11.94 9.78
N ASN A 208 -17.92 -12.62 10.35
CA ASN A 208 -19.26 -12.69 9.80
C ASN A 208 -20.15 -11.57 10.37
N LYS A 209 -20.34 -10.49 9.59
CA LYS A 209 -21.17 -9.34 10.02
C LYS A 209 -22.63 -9.71 10.25
N THR A 210 -23.17 -10.66 9.49
CA THR A 210 -24.53 -11.17 9.67
C THR A 210 -24.68 -11.82 11.04
N TYR A 211 -23.72 -12.67 11.41
CA TYR A 211 -23.73 -13.34 12.71
C TYR A 211 -23.52 -12.37 13.88
N GLN A 212 -22.63 -11.38 13.73
CA GLN A 212 -22.47 -10.31 14.72
C GLN A 212 -23.75 -9.52 14.96
N TYR A 213 -24.45 -9.16 13.88
CA TYR A 213 -25.73 -8.47 13.96
C TYR A 213 -26.78 -9.31 14.69
N LEU A 214 -26.90 -10.59 14.35
CA LEU A 214 -27.86 -11.50 14.98
C LEU A 214 -27.58 -11.69 16.48
N ILE A 215 -26.31 -11.86 16.86
CA ILE A 215 -25.92 -11.95 18.28
C ILE A 215 -26.27 -10.66 19.02
N ALA A 216 -25.92 -9.50 18.47
CA ALA A 216 -26.15 -8.21 19.12
C ALA A 216 -27.64 -7.93 19.39
N ASN A 217 -28.53 -8.54 18.61
CA ASN A 217 -29.98 -8.39 18.72
C ASN A 217 -30.67 -9.60 19.38
N GLY A 218 -29.93 -10.59 19.91
CA GLY A 218 -30.51 -11.79 20.51
C GLY A 218 -31.26 -12.72 19.54
N ARG A 219 -31.00 -12.58 18.24
CA ARG A 219 -31.64 -13.28 17.12
C ARG A 219 -30.80 -14.46 16.61
N GLN A 220 -29.94 -15.06 17.44
CA GLN A 220 -29.02 -16.12 16.98
C GLN A 220 -29.71 -17.36 16.40
N HIS A 221 -30.95 -17.64 16.83
CA HIS A 221 -31.74 -18.78 16.35
C HIS A 221 -32.13 -18.65 14.87
N GLU A 222 -32.05 -17.44 14.31
CA GLU A 222 -32.38 -17.21 12.91
C GLU A 222 -31.21 -17.57 11.99
N PHE A 223 -29.97 -17.62 12.50
CA PHE A 223 -28.75 -17.72 11.69
C PHE A 223 -28.79 -18.89 10.70
N LYS A 224 -28.59 -18.57 9.42
CA LYS A 224 -28.51 -19.55 8.33
C LYS A 224 -27.06 -19.64 7.84
N PRO A 225 -26.45 -20.84 7.79
CA PRO A 225 -25.12 -21.01 7.22
C PRO A 225 -25.15 -20.76 5.70
N THR A 226 -24.02 -20.29 5.15
CA THR A 226 -23.83 -20.16 3.70
C THR A 226 -23.98 -21.53 3.03
N GLN A 227 -24.89 -21.66 2.07
CA GLN A 227 -25.23 -22.95 1.46
C GLN A 227 -24.58 -23.13 0.08
N TYR A 228 -24.37 -22.02 -0.63
CA TYR A 228 -23.93 -22.01 -2.02
C TYR A 228 -22.47 -21.56 -2.09
N PHE A 229 -21.68 -22.22 -2.92
CA PHE A 229 -20.24 -22.06 -3.00
C PHE A 229 -19.71 -22.48 -4.36
N ILE A 230 -18.48 -22.10 -4.64
CA ILE A 230 -17.75 -22.51 -5.83
C ILE A 230 -16.51 -23.29 -5.39
N THR A 231 -16.24 -24.41 -6.03
CA THR A 231 -14.95 -25.10 -5.92
C THR A 231 -14.23 -25.06 -7.25
N TYR A 232 -12.90 -25.05 -7.20
CA TYR A 232 -12.09 -25.20 -8.41
C TYR A 232 -10.85 -26.04 -8.15
N ASP A 233 -10.38 -26.67 -9.21
CA ASP A 233 -9.13 -27.42 -9.22
C ASP A 233 -8.32 -27.08 -10.48
N LEU A 234 -7.00 -26.98 -10.30
CA LEU A 234 -6.05 -26.62 -11.34
C LEU A 234 -5.16 -27.81 -11.64
N GLU A 235 -5.18 -28.26 -12.89
CA GLU A 235 -4.23 -29.23 -13.39
C GLU A 235 -3.00 -28.51 -13.92
N THR A 236 -1.82 -29.03 -13.63
CA THR A 236 -0.55 -28.39 -14.01
C THR A 236 0.37 -29.35 -14.75
N VAL A 237 1.21 -28.79 -15.62
CA VAL A 237 2.27 -29.50 -16.32
C VAL A 237 3.65 -29.01 -15.88
N PRO A 238 4.59 -29.93 -15.57
CA PRO A 238 5.94 -29.56 -15.20
C PRO A 238 6.80 -29.27 -16.43
N LYS A 239 7.47 -28.13 -16.41
CA LYS A 239 8.58 -27.80 -17.29
C LYS A 239 9.89 -27.97 -16.55
N ILE A 240 10.83 -28.70 -17.15
CA ILE A 240 12.15 -28.90 -16.58
C ILE A 240 12.96 -27.61 -16.73
N VAL A 241 13.47 -27.07 -15.62
CA VAL A 241 14.16 -25.78 -15.58
C VAL A 241 15.55 -25.85 -14.95
N ASN A 242 15.77 -26.75 -13.99
CA ASN A 242 17.11 -27.05 -13.47
C ASN A 242 17.94 -25.82 -13.04
N LYS A 243 17.31 -24.85 -12.36
CA LYS A 243 17.94 -23.60 -11.91
C LYS A 243 18.54 -23.75 -10.51
N LYS A 244 19.80 -23.35 -10.33
CA LYS A 244 20.44 -23.24 -9.01
C LYS A 244 20.14 -21.87 -8.38
N PHE A 245 19.69 -21.88 -7.13
CA PHE A 245 19.53 -20.69 -6.30
C PHE A 245 20.49 -20.79 -5.11
N GLY A 246 21.49 -19.91 -5.09
CA GLY A 246 22.54 -19.94 -4.05
C GLY A 246 23.35 -21.25 -4.02
N LYS A 247 23.89 -21.58 -2.84
CA LYS A 247 24.80 -22.73 -2.67
C LYS A 247 24.09 -24.07 -2.49
N SER A 248 22.83 -24.08 -2.05
CA SER A 248 22.12 -25.29 -1.63
C SER A 248 20.68 -25.43 -2.14
N SER A 249 20.16 -24.47 -2.91
CA SER A 249 18.80 -24.57 -3.44
C SER A 249 18.81 -24.85 -4.94
N TYR A 250 17.94 -25.76 -5.37
CA TYR A 250 17.85 -26.22 -6.75
C TYR A 250 16.39 -26.36 -7.14
N GLN A 251 15.96 -25.61 -8.15
CA GLN A 251 14.63 -25.73 -8.74
C GLN A 251 14.70 -26.66 -9.95
N MET A 252 14.16 -27.86 -9.80
CA MET A 252 14.12 -28.86 -10.88
C MET A 252 13.04 -28.52 -11.92
N TYR A 253 11.86 -28.13 -11.44
CA TYR A 253 10.68 -27.93 -12.27
C TYR A 253 10.04 -26.57 -12.02
N GLU A 254 9.38 -26.06 -13.05
CA GLU A 254 8.46 -24.93 -13.00
C GLU A 254 7.10 -25.41 -13.51
N LEU A 255 6.04 -25.17 -12.75
CA LEU A 255 4.70 -25.68 -13.05
C LEU A 255 3.90 -24.62 -13.80
N PHE A 256 3.19 -25.05 -14.85
CA PHE A 256 2.31 -24.20 -15.64
C PHE A 256 0.89 -24.75 -15.61
N PRO A 257 -0.15 -23.90 -15.57
CA PRO A 257 -1.53 -24.35 -15.58
C PRO A 257 -1.88 -24.95 -16.94
N LEU A 258 -2.45 -26.15 -16.95
CA LEU A 258 -2.92 -26.86 -18.15
C LEU A 258 -4.42 -26.70 -18.34
N SER A 259 -5.18 -26.81 -17.25
CA SER A 259 -6.63 -26.67 -17.24
C SER A 259 -7.15 -26.34 -15.86
N VAL A 260 -8.36 -25.80 -15.82
CA VAL A 260 -9.11 -25.48 -14.61
C VAL A 260 -10.52 -26.03 -14.72
N ALA A 261 -10.93 -26.79 -13.71
CA ALA A 261 -12.30 -27.25 -13.56
C ALA A 261 -12.93 -26.54 -12.38
N SER A 262 -14.18 -26.11 -12.50
CA SER A 262 -14.91 -25.54 -11.36
C SER A 262 -16.32 -26.10 -11.26
N THR A 263 -16.76 -26.29 -10.02
CA THR A 263 -18.11 -26.73 -9.69
C THR A 263 -18.79 -25.62 -8.89
N ILE A 264 -19.89 -25.12 -9.42
CA ILE A 264 -20.70 -24.07 -8.83
C ILE A 264 -21.94 -24.73 -8.23
N ARG A 265 -22.08 -24.66 -6.91
CA ARG A 265 -23.28 -25.05 -6.20
C ARG A 265 -24.10 -23.79 -5.95
N ASN A 266 -25.20 -23.63 -6.68
CA ASN A 266 -26.13 -22.51 -6.54
C ASN A 266 -27.53 -23.03 -6.15
N LYS A 267 -28.52 -22.12 -6.04
CA LYS A 267 -29.89 -22.49 -5.66
C LYS A 267 -30.58 -23.40 -6.68
N GLN A 268 -30.26 -23.24 -7.96
CA GLN A 268 -30.84 -24.01 -9.05
C GLN A 268 -30.26 -25.43 -9.16
N GLY A 269 -29.03 -25.65 -8.68
CA GLY A 269 -28.39 -26.96 -8.74
C GLY A 269 -26.86 -26.91 -8.72
N ILE A 270 -26.27 -27.84 -9.47
CA ILE A 270 -24.82 -27.92 -9.65
C ILE A 270 -24.52 -27.61 -11.12
N LYS A 271 -23.71 -26.58 -11.34
CA LYS A 271 -23.17 -26.23 -12.66
C LYS A 271 -21.68 -26.52 -12.66
N LYS A 272 -21.17 -27.02 -13.79
CA LYS A 272 -19.74 -27.27 -13.99
C LYS A 272 -19.24 -26.40 -15.13
N ILE A 273 -18.08 -25.80 -14.96
CA ILE A 273 -17.36 -25.07 -15.99
C ILE A 273 -15.94 -25.64 -16.09
N PHE A 274 -15.40 -25.64 -17.30
CA PHE A 274 -14.08 -26.20 -17.58
C PHE A 274 -13.42 -25.32 -18.64
N PHE A 275 -12.15 -25.00 -18.41
CA PHE A 275 -11.31 -24.26 -19.33
C PHE A 275 -9.93 -24.90 -19.37
N SER A 276 -9.29 -24.86 -20.52
CA SER A 276 -8.00 -25.49 -20.76
C SER A 276 -7.20 -24.68 -21.76
N GLN A 277 -5.93 -25.05 -21.94
CA GLN A 277 -5.07 -24.47 -22.97
C GLN A 277 -5.64 -24.63 -24.40
N GLN A 278 -6.61 -25.52 -24.64
CA GLN A 278 -7.30 -25.64 -25.93
C GLN A 278 -8.21 -24.43 -26.22
N ASP A 279 -8.63 -23.71 -25.18
CA ASP A 279 -9.51 -22.54 -25.27
C ASP A 279 -8.74 -21.24 -25.53
N GLY A 280 -7.41 -21.32 -25.66
CA GLY A 280 -6.49 -20.20 -25.87
C GLY A 280 -5.50 -20.02 -24.72
N ASP A 281 -4.46 -19.22 -24.96
CA ASP A 281 -3.45 -18.92 -23.92
C ASP A 281 -4.03 -18.09 -22.76
N ASP A 282 -5.17 -17.42 -22.97
CA ASP A 282 -5.87 -16.60 -21.98
C ASP A 282 -6.99 -17.38 -21.23
N PHE A 283 -7.01 -18.72 -21.28
CA PHE A 283 -8.08 -19.53 -20.69
C PHE A 283 -8.29 -19.29 -19.18
N ILE A 284 -7.23 -18.94 -18.43
CA ILE A 284 -7.34 -18.57 -17.01
C ILE A 284 -8.10 -17.26 -16.84
N VAL A 285 -7.87 -16.28 -17.72
CA VAL A 285 -8.60 -14.99 -17.71
C VAL A 285 -10.05 -15.22 -18.10
N GLN A 286 -10.31 -16.03 -19.13
CA GLN A 286 -11.67 -16.42 -19.52
C GLN A 286 -12.40 -17.13 -18.37
N TRP A 287 -11.72 -18.07 -17.71
CA TRP A 287 -12.24 -18.76 -16.53
C TRP A 287 -12.56 -17.79 -15.40
N LEU A 288 -11.65 -16.88 -15.04
CA LEU A 288 -11.89 -15.87 -14.00
C LEU A 288 -13.11 -15.00 -14.32
N ASN A 289 -13.24 -14.55 -15.56
CA ASN A 289 -14.40 -13.77 -16.00
C ASN A 289 -15.71 -14.56 -15.84
N GLN A 290 -15.70 -15.85 -16.15
CA GLN A 290 -16.87 -16.70 -15.91
C GLN A 290 -17.10 -16.92 -14.42
N LEU A 291 -16.04 -17.15 -13.65
CA LEU A 291 -16.08 -17.35 -12.20
C LEU A 291 -16.71 -16.17 -11.48
N PHE A 292 -16.37 -14.92 -11.86
CA PHE A 292 -16.99 -13.73 -11.29
C PHE A 292 -18.50 -13.65 -11.56
N LYS A 293 -18.95 -13.97 -12.78
CA LYS A 293 -20.39 -14.02 -13.09
C LYS A 293 -21.14 -15.06 -12.24
N GLU A 294 -20.54 -16.24 -12.08
CA GLU A 294 -21.13 -17.27 -11.22
C GLU A 294 -21.10 -16.85 -9.75
N ALA A 295 -20.04 -16.17 -9.30
CA ALA A 295 -19.93 -15.68 -7.93
C ALA A 295 -21.00 -14.63 -7.61
N GLU A 296 -21.35 -13.74 -8.53
CA GLU A 296 -22.47 -12.80 -8.36
C GLU A 296 -23.80 -13.54 -8.14
N GLN A 297 -24.06 -14.60 -8.90
CA GLN A 297 -25.26 -15.42 -8.72
C GLN A 297 -25.24 -16.17 -7.38
N VAL A 298 -24.10 -16.77 -7.01
CA VAL A 298 -23.94 -17.45 -5.71
C VAL A 298 -24.13 -16.46 -4.56
N ASN A 299 -23.64 -15.23 -4.70
CA ASN A 299 -23.85 -14.17 -3.71
C ASN A 299 -25.34 -13.81 -3.57
N ALA A 300 -26.05 -13.65 -4.69
CA ALA A 300 -27.49 -13.39 -4.69
C ALA A 300 -28.27 -14.54 -4.05
N ASP A 301 -27.91 -15.79 -4.37
CA ASP A 301 -28.55 -16.99 -3.83
C ASP A 301 -28.31 -17.18 -2.32
N ASN A 302 -27.17 -16.70 -1.81
CA ASN A 302 -26.83 -16.78 -0.39
C ASN A 302 -27.39 -15.62 0.46
N GLN A 303 -28.10 -14.65 -0.14
CA GLN A 303 -28.74 -13.58 0.63
C GLN A 303 -29.70 -14.13 1.68
N TYR A 304 -29.91 -13.35 2.74
CA TYR A 304 -30.80 -13.75 3.82
C TYR A 304 -32.26 -13.65 3.37
N ILE A 305 -32.95 -14.79 3.29
CA ILE A 305 -34.35 -14.87 2.86
C ILE A 305 -35.25 -15.09 4.09
N THR A 306 -36.34 -14.33 4.17
CA THR A 306 -37.43 -14.48 5.15
C THR A 306 -38.23 -15.77 4.91
N GLU A 307 -39.11 -16.13 5.85
CA GLU A 307 -40.05 -17.25 5.65
C GLU A 307 -41.00 -17.03 4.48
N ALA A 308 -41.25 -15.78 4.09
CA ALA A 308 -42.06 -15.40 2.93
C ALA A 308 -41.28 -15.46 1.60
N CYS A 309 -40.08 -16.04 1.58
CA CYS A 309 -39.21 -16.12 0.40
C CYS A 309 -38.76 -14.75 -0.17
N THR A 310 -38.78 -13.68 0.63
CA THR A 310 -38.28 -12.35 0.26
C THR A 310 -36.93 -12.06 0.91
N ILE A 311 -36.10 -11.22 0.28
CA ILE A 311 -34.82 -10.79 0.86
C ILE A 311 -35.09 -9.94 2.11
N ASP A 312 -34.48 -10.31 3.24
CA ASP A 312 -34.52 -9.52 4.46
C ASP A 312 -33.46 -8.41 4.39
N THR A 313 -33.89 -7.19 4.05
CA THR A 313 -33.00 -6.03 3.98
C THR A 313 -32.59 -5.50 5.36
N THR A 314 -33.18 -5.99 6.44
CA THR A 314 -32.85 -5.57 7.81
C THR A 314 -31.61 -6.28 8.36
N ILE A 315 -31.27 -7.43 7.78
CA ILE A 315 -30.09 -8.20 8.17
C ILE A 315 -28.97 -7.89 7.17
N PRO A 316 -27.87 -7.26 7.59
CA PRO A 316 -26.77 -6.99 6.69
C PRO A 316 -26.10 -8.30 6.25
N TYR A 317 -26.08 -8.53 4.93
CA TYR A 317 -25.34 -9.62 4.30
C TYR A 317 -24.05 -9.07 3.70
N SER A 318 -22.91 -9.44 4.28
CA SER A 318 -21.57 -8.96 3.91
C SER A 318 -20.56 -10.11 3.91
N MET A 319 -21.03 -11.32 3.59
CA MET A 319 -20.15 -12.47 3.47
C MET A 319 -19.52 -12.49 2.09
N GLU A 320 -18.22 -12.75 2.04
CA GLU A 320 -17.53 -13.04 0.80
C GLU A 320 -18.05 -14.36 0.22
N VAL A 321 -18.11 -14.44 -1.12
CA VAL A 321 -18.52 -15.68 -1.79
C VAL A 321 -17.47 -16.75 -1.53
N PRO A 322 -17.85 -17.91 -0.96
CA PRO A 322 -16.90 -18.97 -0.69
C PRO A 322 -16.44 -19.61 -2.01
N ILE A 323 -15.19 -19.36 -2.37
CA ILE A 323 -14.48 -19.99 -3.48
C ILE A 323 -13.35 -20.84 -2.90
N VAL A 324 -13.40 -22.15 -3.13
CA VAL A 324 -12.50 -23.11 -2.48
C VAL A 324 -11.67 -23.85 -3.53
N GLY A 325 -10.36 -23.63 -3.50
CA GLY A 325 -9.38 -24.42 -4.26
C GLY A 325 -9.08 -25.75 -3.56
N PHE A 326 -8.84 -26.81 -4.33
CA PHE A 326 -8.41 -28.11 -3.78
C PHE A 326 -6.94 -28.11 -3.33
N ASN A 327 -6.11 -27.24 -3.93
CA ASN A 327 -4.71 -27.10 -3.60
C ASN A 327 -4.46 -25.97 -2.59
N SER A 328 -3.19 -25.78 -2.21
CA SER A 328 -2.80 -24.67 -1.34
C SER A 328 -3.13 -23.32 -1.99
N SER A 329 -3.73 -22.41 -1.23
CA SER A 329 -4.05 -21.06 -1.71
C SER A 329 -2.83 -20.32 -2.24
N ARG A 330 -1.66 -20.48 -1.59
CA ARG A 330 -0.40 -19.88 -2.06
C ARG A 330 0.04 -20.43 -3.42
N PHE A 331 -0.20 -21.71 -3.66
CA PHE A 331 0.17 -22.38 -4.90
C PHE A 331 -0.72 -21.90 -6.05
N ASP A 332 -2.04 -22.03 -5.90
CA ASP A 332 -3.00 -21.65 -6.94
C ASP A 332 -2.91 -20.16 -7.28
N ILE A 333 -2.82 -19.28 -6.27
CA ILE A 333 -2.72 -17.83 -6.50
C ILE A 333 -1.45 -17.49 -7.27
N SER A 334 -0.33 -18.17 -7.00
CA SER A 334 0.92 -17.94 -7.75
C SER A 334 0.76 -18.30 -9.22
N LEU A 335 0.05 -19.39 -9.53
CA LEU A 335 -0.21 -19.79 -10.91
C LEU A 335 -1.16 -18.82 -11.60
N ILE A 336 -2.26 -18.45 -10.95
CA ILE A 336 -3.25 -17.52 -11.52
C ILE A 336 -2.61 -16.16 -11.82
N ILE A 337 -1.87 -15.59 -10.86
CA ILE A 337 -1.20 -14.29 -11.04
C ILE A 337 -0.17 -14.34 -12.18
N SER A 338 0.57 -15.46 -12.32
CA SER A 338 1.55 -15.60 -13.40
C SER A 338 0.96 -15.51 -14.81
N GLN A 339 -0.34 -15.80 -14.96
CA GLN A 339 -1.07 -15.73 -16.25
C GLN A 339 -1.78 -14.38 -16.46
N MET A 340 -1.72 -13.48 -15.48
CA MET A 340 -2.32 -12.14 -15.55
C MET A 340 -1.30 -11.03 -15.84
N GLN A 341 -0.01 -11.37 -15.89
CA GLN A 341 1.10 -10.47 -16.22
C GLN A 341 1.41 -10.54 -17.70
#